data_AF-A0A6B3D093-F1
#
_entry.id   AF-A0A6B3D093-F1
#
_cell.length_a   1.000
_cell.length_b   1.000
_cell.length_c   1.000
_cell.angle_alpha   90.00
_cell.angle_beta   90.00
_cell.angle_gamma   90.00
#
_symmetry.space_group_name_H-M   'P 1'
#
loop_
_entity.id
_entity.type
_entity.pdbx_description
1 polymer ?
#
loop_
_entity_poly.entity_id
_entity_poly.type
_entity_poly.pdbx_seq_one_letter_code
_entity_poly.pdbx_strand_id
1 'polypeptide(L)'
;MAAENDADTPGSVVREWQSVLAEPSGVIDPALARAAHANPKLRSLFPLISHGSLQFSRCTRPPWSRDVPSLFRRRDGRFSVIRLWETGESGRRNAGVADTAPEAVALLSAALPEDWGPAVEGTADDL
;
A
#
# COMPACT_ATOMS: atom_id res chain seq x y z
N MET A 1 -2.86 23.41 6.76
CA MET A 1 -4.14 23.07 6.11
C MET A 1 -3.91 21.73 5.44
N ALA A 2 -4.15 20.63 6.15
CA ALA A 2 -3.92 19.26 5.67
C ALA A 2 -4.68 18.31 6.60
N ALA A 3 -6.01 18.35 6.53
CA ALA A 3 -6.88 17.49 7.32
C ALA A 3 -8.23 17.30 6.61
N GLU A 4 -8.22 17.07 5.30
CA GLU A 4 -9.45 16.84 4.51
C GLU A 4 -9.44 15.51 3.74
N ASN A 5 -8.33 14.76 3.70
CA ASN A 5 -8.23 13.55 2.88
C ASN A 5 -8.89 12.29 3.49
N ASP A 6 -9.26 12.30 4.77
CA ASP A 6 -9.89 11.13 5.42
C ASP A 6 -11.41 11.07 5.15
N ALA A 7 -12.06 12.23 4.93
CA ALA A 7 -13.52 12.33 4.77
C ALA A 7 -14.05 11.80 3.43
N ASP A 8 -13.19 11.73 2.41
CA ASP A 8 -13.53 11.25 1.06
C ASP A 8 -13.11 9.78 0.83
N THR A 9 -12.47 9.14 1.81
CA THR A 9 -12.07 7.73 1.70
C THR A 9 -13.30 6.82 1.72
N PRO A 10 -13.51 5.96 0.72
CA PRO A 10 -14.67 5.08 0.69
C PRO A 10 -14.76 4.17 1.91
N GLY A 11 -15.98 3.91 2.40
CA GLY A 11 -16.19 3.00 3.54
C GLY A 11 -15.67 1.57 3.28
N SER A 12 -15.60 1.17 2.00
CA SER A 12 -14.99 -0.09 1.56
C SER A 12 -13.48 -0.13 1.84
N VAL A 13 -12.75 0.98 1.67
CA VAL A 13 -11.32 1.09 2.02
C VAL A 13 -11.14 0.98 3.53
N VAL A 14 -11.93 1.71 4.31
CA VAL A 14 -11.86 1.68 5.79
C VAL A 14 -12.11 0.26 6.30
N ARG A 15 -13.16 -0.41 5.78
CA ARG A 15 -13.48 -1.79 6.12
C ARG A 15 -12.34 -2.75 5.80
N GLU A 16 -11.74 -2.64 4.62
CA GLU A 16 -10.68 -3.56 4.20
C GLU A 16 -9.40 -3.37 5.02
N TRP A 17 -9.08 -2.13 5.41
CA TRP A 17 -8.00 -1.89 6.37
C TRP A 17 -8.23 -2.56 7.72
N GLN A 18 -9.47 -2.61 8.22
CA GLN A 18 -9.77 -3.35 9.45
C GLN A 18 -9.54 -4.86 9.28
N SER A 19 -9.92 -5.42 8.12
CA SER A 19 -9.60 -6.83 7.80
C SER A 19 -8.10 -7.08 7.84
N VAL A 20 -7.32 -6.26 7.12
CA VAL A 20 -5.85 -6.35 7.05
C VAL A 20 -5.18 -6.23 8.42
N LEU A 21 -5.66 -5.34 9.29
CA LEU A 21 -5.14 -5.15 10.64
C LEU A 21 -5.50 -6.29 11.60
N ALA A 22 -6.57 -7.03 11.32
CA ALA A 22 -7.02 -8.17 12.10
C ALA A 22 -6.33 -9.49 11.68
N GLU A 23 -5.65 -9.53 10.54
CA GLU A 23 -4.94 -10.71 10.07
C GLU A 23 -3.83 -11.16 11.05
N PRO A 24 -3.64 -12.49 11.21
CA PRO A 24 -2.60 -13.01 12.08
C PRO A 24 -1.20 -12.79 11.49
N SER A 25 -0.20 -12.78 12.36
CA SER A 25 1.21 -12.55 11.97
C SER A 25 1.79 -13.55 10.96
N GLY A 26 1.14 -14.72 10.78
CA GLY A 26 1.51 -15.69 9.75
C GLY A 26 1.04 -15.32 8.33
N VAL A 27 0.09 -14.38 8.21
CA VAL A 27 -0.45 -13.90 6.93
C VAL A 27 0.23 -12.61 6.49
N ILE A 28 0.43 -11.66 7.40
CA ILE A 28 1.14 -10.39 7.15
C ILE A 28 1.87 -9.96 8.42
N ASP A 29 3.02 -9.30 8.25
CA ASP A 29 3.74 -8.72 9.39
C ASP A 29 2.89 -7.60 10.03
N PRO A 30 2.50 -7.71 11.33
CA PRO A 30 1.59 -6.77 11.95
C PRO A 30 2.21 -5.37 12.14
N ALA A 31 3.53 -5.28 12.26
CA ALA A 31 4.20 -3.98 12.33
C ALA A 31 4.15 -3.28 10.96
N LEU A 32 4.27 -4.05 9.87
CA LEU A 32 4.12 -3.54 8.51
C LEU A 32 2.71 -3.01 8.24
N ALA A 33 1.68 -3.80 8.57
CA ALA A 33 0.29 -3.40 8.38
C ALA A 33 -0.07 -2.13 9.18
N ARG A 34 0.33 -2.07 10.45
CA ARG A 34 0.07 -0.90 11.31
C ARG A 34 0.82 0.34 10.85
N ALA A 35 2.09 0.20 10.47
CA ALA A 35 2.89 1.32 9.96
C ALA A 35 2.28 1.90 8.67
N ALA A 36 1.82 1.03 7.76
CA ALA A 36 1.18 1.48 6.53
C ALA A 36 -0.15 2.19 6.81
N HIS A 37 -1.01 1.64 7.69
CA HIS A 37 -2.26 2.28 8.09
C HIS A 37 -2.07 3.62 8.83
N ALA A 38 -0.93 3.80 9.53
CA ALA A 38 -0.61 5.06 10.19
C ALA A 38 -0.25 6.19 9.20
N ASN A 39 0.16 5.87 7.97
CA ASN A 39 0.45 6.85 6.92
C ASN A 39 -0.84 7.25 6.19
N PRO A 40 -1.28 8.53 6.24
CA PRO A 40 -2.55 8.94 5.64
C PRO A 40 -2.66 8.68 4.13
N LYS A 41 -1.57 8.86 3.37
CA LYS A 41 -1.56 8.63 1.91
C LYS A 41 -1.78 7.16 1.58
N LEU A 42 -1.30 6.24 2.42
CA LEU A 42 -1.50 4.80 2.19
C LEU A 42 -2.82 4.32 2.77
N ARG A 43 -3.24 4.87 3.92
CA ARG A 43 -4.54 4.57 4.53
C ARG A 43 -5.70 4.91 3.60
N SER A 44 -5.57 5.94 2.77
CA SER A 44 -6.59 6.32 1.78
C SER A 44 -6.62 5.41 0.54
N LEU A 45 -5.66 4.50 0.37
CA LEU A 45 -5.63 3.52 -0.72
C LEU A 45 -6.25 2.19 -0.28
N PHE A 46 -6.77 1.44 -1.24
CA PHE A 46 -7.35 0.13 -0.98
C PHE A 46 -6.23 -0.91 -0.72
N PRO A 47 -6.17 -1.52 0.48
CA PRO A 47 -5.12 -2.46 0.81
C PRO A 47 -5.46 -3.88 0.30
N LEU A 48 -4.44 -4.63 -0.06
CA LEU A 48 -4.55 -6.02 -0.52
C LEU A 48 -3.42 -6.85 0.10
N ILE A 49 -3.73 -8.04 0.60
CA ILE A 49 -2.71 -9.00 1.01
C ILE A 49 -2.53 -10.05 -0.09
N SER A 50 -1.28 -10.29 -0.48
CA SER A 50 -0.94 -11.38 -1.40
C SER A 50 0.43 -11.95 -1.07
N HIS A 51 0.51 -13.26 -0.84
CA HIS A 51 1.77 -13.97 -0.56
C HIS A 51 2.64 -13.33 0.54
N GLY A 52 2.02 -12.82 1.61
CA GLY A 52 2.73 -12.15 2.72
C GLY A 52 3.20 -10.73 2.42
N SER A 53 2.75 -10.15 1.30
CA SER A 53 2.98 -8.75 0.94
C SER A 53 1.75 -7.90 1.14
N LEU A 54 1.96 -6.64 1.50
CA LEU A 54 0.92 -5.62 1.53
C LEU A 54 1.02 -4.81 0.24
N GLN A 55 -0.02 -4.90 -0.58
CA GLN A 55 -0.15 -4.19 -1.84
C GLN A 55 -1.25 -3.14 -1.72
N PHE A 56 -1.28 -2.21 -2.68
CA PHE A 56 -2.22 -1.10 -2.69
C PHE A 56 -2.81 -0.93 -4.08
N SER A 57 -4.06 -0.50 -4.11
CA SER A 57 -4.80 -0.14 -5.32
C SER A 57 -5.46 1.21 -5.13
N ARG A 58 -5.54 2.00 -6.21
CA ARG A 58 -6.31 3.24 -6.26
C ARG A 58 -7.81 2.99 -6.47
N CYS A 59 -8.24 1.76 -6.63
CA CYS A 59 -9.65 1.39 -6.79
C CYS A 59 -10.01 0.16 -5.93
N THR A 60 -11.26 0.07 -5.49
CA THR A 60 -11.71 -0.95 -4.52
C THR A 60 -12.19 -2.26 -5.12
N ARG A 61 -12.41 -2.33 -6.43
CA ARG A 61 -12.88 -3.52 -7.16
C ARG A 61 -11.88 -3.95 -8.24
N PRO A 62 -11.81 -5.25 -8.57
CA PRO A 62 -11.02 -5.73 -9.69
C PRO A 62 -11.64 -5.29 -11.04
N PRO A 63 -10.82 -5.04 -12.08
CA PRO A 63 -9.35 -5.05 -12.08
C PRO A 63 -8.75 -3.94 -11.21
N TRP A 64 -7.76 -4.30 -10.38
CA TRP A 64 -7.08 -3.35 -9.49
C TRP A 64 -6.03 -2.51 -10.22
N SER A 65 -5.75 -1.32 -9.71
CA SER A 65 -4.64 -0.50 -10.20
C SER A 65 -3.30 -1.20 -9.89
N ARG A 66 -2.30 -0.98 -10.76
CA ARG A 66 -0.99 -1.68 -10.71
C ARG A 66 0.21 -0.75 -10.61
N ASP A 67 -0.07 0.52 -10.38
CA ASP A 67 0.86 1.66 -10.38
C ASP A 67 1.46 1.97 -9.00
N VAL A 68 0.94 1.35 -7.94
CA VAL A 68 1.44 1.51 -6.57
C VAL A 68 2.46 0.42 -6.22
N PRO A 69 3.64 0.77 -5.66
CA PRO A 69 4.56 -0.23 -5.12
C PRO A 69 3.93 -1.03 -3.96
N SER A 70 4.48 -2.20 -3.69
CA SER A 70 4.06 -3.09 -2.60
C SER A 70 5.15 -3.23 -1.54
N LEU A 71 4.74 -3.51 -0.31
CA LEU A 71 5.61 -3.72 0.84
C LEU A 71 5.78 -5.20 1.15
N PHE A 72 7.02 -5.59 1.43
CA PHE A 72 7.38 -6.97 1.74
C PHE A 72 8.21 -7.05 3.02
N ARG A 73 7.91 -8.05 3.86
CA ARG A 73 8.84 -8.51 4.87
C ARG A 73 9.87 -9.44 4.24
N ARG A 74 11.16 -9.17 4.47
CA ARG A 74 12.26 -10.00 3.98
C ARG A 74 12.69 -11.03 5.04
N ARG A 75 13.28 -12.13 4.59
CA ARG A 75 13.80 -13.20 5.48
C ARG A 75 14.92 -12.75 6.40
N ASP A 76 15.70 -11.74 5.98
CA ASP A 76 16.78 -11.14 6.76
C ASP A 76 16.30 -10.14 7.82
N GLY A 77 14.99 -10.02 7.99
CA GLY A 77 14.40 -9.15 8.98
C GLY A 77 14.36 -7.67 8.58
N ARG A 78 14.51 -7.36 7.29
CA ARG A 78 14.28 -6.01 6.71
C ARG A 78 12.97 -5.95 5.93
N PHE A 79 12.68 -4.79 5.34
CA PHE A 79 11.51 -4.54 4.51
C PHE A 79 11.92 -4.04 3.13
N SER A 80 11.21 -4.45 2.08
CA SER A 80 11.45 -3.95 0.72
C SER A 80 10.21 -3.35 0.10
N VAL A 81 10.42 -2.34 -0.73
CA VAL A 81 9.41 -1.66 -1.53
C VAL A 81 9.61 -2.07 -2.98
N ILE A 82 8.62 -2.74 -3.59
CA ILE A 82 8.75 -3.36 -4.91
C ILE A 82 7.57 -2.99 -5.80
N ARG A 83 7.82 -2.52 -7.03
CA ARG A 83 6.81 -2.35 -8.08
C ARG A 83 6.60 -3.69 -8.78
N LEU A 84 5.62 -4.45 -8.33
CA LEU A 84 5.41 -5.84 -8.79
C LEU A 84 5.03 -5.97 -10.26
N TRP A 85 4.31 -4.98 -10.77
CA TRP A 85 3.72 -5.00 -12.10
C TRP A 85 4.54 -4.25 -13.14
N GLU A 86 5.68 -3.67 -12.74
CA GLU A 86 6.61 -3.06 -13.68
C GLU A 86 7.36 -4.17 -14.42
N THR A 87 7.21 -4.19 -15.75
CA THR A 87 7.83 -5.18 -16.64
C THR A 87 9.05 -4.58 -17.35
N GLY A 88 10.11 -5.36 -17.49
CA GLY A 88 11.33 -4.99 -18.23
C GLY A 88 12.57 -4.68 -17.36
N GLU A 89 13.69 -4.39 -18.02
CA GLU A 89 14.99 -4.05 -17.41
C GLU A 89 15.08 -2.59 -16.93
N SER A 90 13.96 -1.93 -16.65
CA SER A 90 13.94 -0.50 -16.28
C SER A 90 14.68 -0.20 -14.97
N GLY A 91 15.05 -1.23 -14.19
CA GLY A 91 15.73 -1.10 -12.89
C GLY A 91 14.84 -0.55 -11.78
N ARG A 92 13.65 -0.03 -12.12
CA ARG A 92 12.69 0.64 -11.21
C ARG A 92 11.82 -0.31 -10.39
N ARG A 93 11.94 -1.62 -10.65
CA ARG A 93 11.24 -2.68 -9.92
C ARG A 93 11.46 -2.60 -8.41
N ASN A 94 12.67 -2.22 -7.98
CA ASN A 94 12.99 -2.03 -6.57
C ASN A 94 12.98 -0.54 -6.24
N ALA A 95 12.06 -0.11 -5.38
CA ALA A 95 11.98 1.27 -4.93
C ALA A 95 12.80 1.52 -3.64
N GLY A 96 13.28 0.45 -2.98
CA GLY A 96 14.18 0.54 -1.84
C GLY A 96 14.07 -0.63 -0.87
N VAL A 97 14.99 -0.62 0.10
CA VAL A 97 15.00 -1.52 1.26
C VAL A 97 15.17 -0.65 2.50
N ALA A 98 14.46 -1.00 3.58
CA ALA A 98 14.55 -0.33 4.86
C ALA A 98 14.68 -1.35 5.99
N ASP A 99 15.26 -0.94 7.10
CA ASP A 99 15.47 -1.81 8.26
C ASP A 99 14.19 -1.92 9.10
N THR A 100 13.34 -0.89 9.09
CA THR A 100 12.07 -0.86 9.83
C THR A 100 10.84 -0.67 8.93
N ALA A 101 9.67 -1.06 9.44
CA ALA A 101 8.40 -0.91 8.72
C ALA A 101 8.03 0.56 8.46
N PRO A 102 8.14 1.50 9.43
CA PRO A 102 7.89 2.92 9.19
C PRO A 102 8.79 3.52 8.11
N GLU A 103 10.07 3.15 8.07
CA GLU A 103 10.99 3.61 7.03
C GLU A 103 10.60 3.07 5.64
N ALA A 104 10.20 1.80 5.54
CA ALA A 104 9.70 1.25 4.27
C ALA A 104 8.43 1.96 3.79
N VAL A 105 7.52 2.29 4.71
CA VAL A 105 6.31 3.07 4.44
C VAL A 105 6.66 4.48 3.98
N ALA A 106 7.64 5.13 4.60
CA ALA A 106 8.11 6.45 4.18
C ALA A 106 8.73 6.41 2.78
N LEU A 107 9.56 5.40 2.47
CA LEU A 107 10.13 5.19 1.14
C LEU A 107 9.03 5.01 0.08
N LEU A 108 8.03 4.16 0.36
CA LEU A 108 6.91 3.94 -0.55
C LEU A 108 6.12 5.24 -0.74
N SER A 109 5.74 5.91 0.35
CA SER A 109 4.94 7.15 0.32
C SER A 109 5.64 8.28 -0.43
N ALA A 110 6.97 8.40 -0.30
CA ALA A 110 7.78 9.37 -1.05
C ALA A 110 7.90 9.02 -2.54
N ALA A 111 7.74 7.76 -2.91
CA ALA A 111 7.73 7.30 -4.30
C ALA A 111 6.37 7.46 -5.00
N LEU A 112 5.35 7.95 -4.28
CA LEU A 112 4.01 8.21 -4.81
C LEU A 112 3.89 9.68 -5.24
N PRO A 113 3.15 9.97 -6.34
CA PRO A 113 2.76 11.33 -6.69
C PRO A 113 2.04 12.06 -5.53
N GLU A 114 2.24 13.37 -5.43
CA GLU A 114 1.64 14.18 -4.36
C GLU A 114 0.14 14.41 -4.55
N ASP A 115 -0.32 14.33 -5.79
CA ASP A 115 -1.68 14.57 -6.27
C ASP A 115 -2.57 13.31 -6.25
N TRP A 116 -2.07 12.20 -5.72
CA TRP A 116 -2.91 11.02 -5.51
C TRP A 116 -3.97 11.29 -4.44
N GLY A 117 -5.23 11.29 -4.88
CA GLY A 117 -6.40 11.28 -4.02
C GLY A 117 -6.66 9.91 -3.37
N PRO A 118 -7.74 9.80 -2.59
CA PRO A 118 -8.19 8.52 -2.04
C PRO A 118 -8.55 7.53 -3.15
N ALA A 119 -8.58 6.25 -2.80
CA ALA A 119 -9.03 5.23 -3.75
C ALA A 119 -10.50 5.45 -4.12
N VAL A 120 -10.84 5.22 -5.40
CA VAL A 120 -12.20 5.34 -5.91
C VAL A 120 -13.01 4.07 -5.68
N GLU A 121 -14.31 4.22 -5.51
CA GLU A 121 -15.22 3.07 -5.42
C GLU A 121 -15.55 2.53 -6.81
N GLY A 122 -14.68 1.65 -7.32
CA GLY A 122 -14.76 1.21 -8.71
C GLY A 122 -13.59 0.32 -9.09
N THR A 123 -13.34 0.24 -10.38
CA THR A 123 -12.27 -0.54 -11.01
C THR A 123 -11.18 0.37 -11.57
N ALA A 124 -10.11 -0.20 -12.12
CA ALA A 124 -9.06 0.58 -12.75
C ALA A 124 -9.52 1.39 -13.98
N ASP A 125 -10.63 1.01 -14.62
CA ASP A 125 -11.22 1.75 -15.73
C ASP A 125 -11.94 3.05 -15.28
N ASP A 126 -12.17 3.21 -13.97
CA ASP A 126 -12.82 4.38 -13.37
C ASP A 126 -11.81 5.42 -12.82
N LEU A 127 -10.51 5.24 -13.10
CA LEU A 127 -9.38 6.05 -12.58
C LEU A 127 -8.89 7.17 -13.50
#